data_AF-Q0AS54-F1
#
_entry.id   AF-Q0AS54-F1
#
_cell.length_a   1.000
_cell.length_b   1.000
_cell.length_c   1.000
_cell.angle_alpha   90.00
_cell.angle_beta   90.00
_cell.angle_gamma   90.00
#
_symmetry.space_group_name_H-M   'P 1'
#
loop_
_entity.id
_entity.type
_entity.pdbx_description
1 polymer ?
#
loop_
_entity_poly.entity_id
_entity_poly.type
_entity_poly.pdbx_seq_one_letter_code
_entity_poly.pdbx_strand_id
1 'polypeptide(L)'
;MRLAAFIGCFFLLVITPVRADDEHPQPFDGNYDAMAVVDAAMAQALAEEKRLLLVLGANWCHDSRGLAHHFEDAELAATLEAHYITRYIDVGWRDRNHDIMQRFGVAAIYATPTVFVIDPADETLLNRDERNFWGSAYSTPIETARAWFARWADARPATGGLVESSLVYQAMMIEIDIFEEEEGTRLSAAYRDIGRWRQADTADQPDNLVALEREVDNWRRNLPRTVSQLRDEARAMVIGALNERAEGEPFTVATVAALDADDPDLALRFRPHDSDIW
;
A
#
# COMPACT_ATOMS: atom_id res chain seq x y z
N MET A 1 -76.81 0.20 -35.18
CA MET A 1 -75.79 -0.51 -34.38
C MET A 1 -74.53 -0.71 -35.21
N ARG A 2 -73.50 0.12 -35.02
CA ARG A 2 -72.12 -0.19 -35.44
C ARG A 2 -71.18 0.32 -34.36
N LEU A 3 -70.59 -0.63 -33.64
CA LEU A 3 -69.61 -0.45 -32.57
C LEU A 3 -68.25 -0.11 -33.22
N ALA A 4 -67.59 0.97 -32.79
CA ALA A 4 -66.20 1.25 -33.14
C ALA A 4 -65.31 0.83 -31.96
N ALA A 5 -64.41 -0.12 -32.19
CA ALA A 5 -63.47 -0.64 -31.21
C ALA A 5 -62.22 0.23 -31.18
N PHE A 6 -61.88 0.76 -30.00
CA PHE A 6 -60.62 1.45 -29.73
C PHE A 6 -59.50 0.41 -29.54
N ILE A 7 -58.49 0.46 -30.40
CA ILE A 7 -57.24 -0.29 -30.26
C ILE A 7 -56.31 0.54 -29.37
N GLY A 8 -56.17 0.14 -28.11
CA GLY A 8 -55.21 0.69 -27.17
C GLY A 8 -53.80 0.23 -27.51
N CYS A 9 -52.93 1.18 -27.86
CA CYS A 9 -51.52 0.94 -28.13
C CYS A 9 -50.79 0.79 -26.79
N PHE A 10 -50.50 -0.45 -26.38
CA PHE A 10 -49.74 -0.77 -25.17
C PHE A 10 -48.25 -0.60 -25.48
N PHE A 11 -47.68 0.56 -25.14
CA PHE A 11 -46.24 0.79 -25.22
C PHE A 11 -45.54 -0.05 -24.15
N LEU A 12 -44.96 -1.17 -24.56
CA LEU A 12 -44.08 -1.99 -23.73
C LEU A 12 -42.76 -1.23 -23.54
N LEU A 13 -42.57 -0.65 -22.35
CA LEU A 13 -41.32 -0.01 -21.96
C LEU A 13 -40.28 -1.10 -21.71
N VAL A 14 -39.40 -1.32 -22.68
CA VAL A 14 -38.25 -2.22 -22.53
C VAL A 14 -37.22 -1.49 -21.67
N ILE A 15 -37.17 -1.80 -20.38
CA ILE A 15 -36.10 -1.32 -19.48
C ILE A 15 -34.87 -2.14 -19.78
N THR A 16 -33.96 -1.61 -20.60
CA THR A 16 -32.61 -2.15 -20.73
C THR A 16 -31.86 -1.86 -19.43
N PRO A 17 -31.26 -2.86 -18.77
CA PRO A 17 -30.36 -2.58 -17.67
C PRO A 17 -29.12 -1.88 -18.25
N VAL A 18 -29.05 -0.56 -18.06
CA VAL A 18 -27.78 0.15 -18.18
C VAL A 18 -26.91 -0.39 -17.05
N ARG A 19 -25.89 -1.19 -17.36
CA ARG A 19 -24.73 -1.29 -16.47
C ARG A 19 -24.18 0.12 -16.42
N ALA A 20 -24.26 0.78 -15.28
CA ALA A 20 -23.44 1.96 -15.04
C ALA A 20 -22.00 1.46 -15.13
N ASP A 21 -21.35 1.73 -16.26
CA ASP A 21 -19.90 1.78 -16.27
C ASP A 21 -19.56 2.86 -15.25
N ASP A 22 -18.88 2.47 -14.18
CA ASP A 22 -18.44 3.41 -13.15
C ASP A 22 -17.70 4.55 -13.88
N GLU A 23 -18.13 5.80 -13.79
CA GLU A 23 -17.61 6.91 -14.62
C GLU A 23 -16.18 7.32 -14.22
N HIS A 24 -15.58 6.64 -13.25
CA HIS A 24 -14.29 6.98 -12.69
C HIS A 24 -13.12 6.87 -13.69
N PRO A 25 -12.09 7.73 -13.56
CA PRO A 25 -10.93 7.73 -14.45
C PRO A 25 -10.22 6.38 -14.52
N GLN A 26 -9.52 6.16 -15.63
CA GLN A 26 -8.68 4.97 -15.88
C GLN A 26 -7.24 5.39 -16.19
N PRO A 27 -6.48 5.88 -15.20
CA PRO A 27 -5.19 6.53 -15.45
C PRO A 27 -4.01 5.56 -15.61
N PHE A 28 -4.21 4.26 -15.38
CA PHE A 28 -3.14 3.26 -15.46
C PHE A 28 -2.99 2.77 -16.90
N ASP A 29 -1.86 3.08 -17.55
CA ASP A 29 -1.67 2.95 -19.00
C ASP A 29 -0.83 1.73 -19.42
N GLY A 30 -0.62 0.78 -18.51
CA GLY A 30 0.18 -0.43 -18.79
C GLY A 30 1.69 -0.20 -18.84
N ASN A 31 2.20 0.83 -18.15
CA ASN A 31 3.63 1.10 -18.00
C ASN A 31 4.38 0.07 -17.11
N TYR A 32 4.43 -1.18 -17.54
CA TYR A 32 4.96 -2.32 -16.77
C TYR A 32 6.49 -2.38 -16.58
N ASP A 33 7.22 -1.40 -17.11
CA ASP A 33 8.65 -1.16 -16.90
C ASP A 33 8.84 0.33 -16.57
N ALA A 34 8.34 0.73 -15.39
CA ALA A 34 8.16 2.13 -15.04
C ALA A 34 9.36 2.75 -14.31
N MET A 35 10.48 2.03 -14.11
CA MET A 35 11.63 2.56 -13.38
C MET A 35 12.17 3.87 -13.99
N ALA A 36 12.26 3.95 -15.32
CA ALA A 36 12.67 5.18 -15.99
C ALA A 36 11.67 6.34 -15.80
N VAL A 37 10.38 6.04 -15.65
CA VAL A 37 9.34 7.04 -15.32
C VAL A 37 9.54 7.55 -13.90
N VAL A 38 9.85 6.66 -12.95
CA VAL A 38 10.15 7.01 -11.56
C VAL A 38 11.42 7.84 -11.46
N ASP A 39 12.50 7.47 -12.16
CA ASP A 39 13.76 8.23 -12.17
C ASP A 39 13.56 9.65 -12.69
N ALA A 40 12.85 9.80 -13.81
CA ALA A 40 12.55 11.11 -14.38
C ALA A 40 11.67 11.95 -13.44
N ALA A 41 10.68 11.33 -12.80
CA ALA A 41 9.81 12.01 -11.84
C ALA A 41 10.53 12.40 -10.55
N MET A 42 11.47 11.58 -10.07
CA MET A 42 12.33 11.89 -8.93
C MET A 42 13.20 13.11 -9.22
N ALA A 43 13.86 13.13 -10.39
CA ALA A 43 14.68 14.27 -10.81
C ALA A 43 13.83 15.56 -10.96
N GLN A 44 12.61 15.44 -11.50
CA GLN A 44 11.67 16.57 -11.58
C GLN A 44 11.25 17.06 -10.19
N ALA A 45 10.90 16.15 -9.29
CA ALA A 45 10.49 16.48 -7.93
C ALA A 45 11.59 17.22 -7.16
N LEU A 46 12.85 16.78 -7.30
CA LEU A 46 13.99 17.45 -6.72
C LEU A 46 14.18 18.86 -7.30
N ALA A 47 14.08 19.01 -8.63
CA ALA A 47 14.28 20.29 -9.31
C ALA A 47 13.16 21.32 -9.01
N GLU A 48 11.93 20.84 -8.79
CA GLU A 48 10.77 21.68 -8.46
C GLU A 48 10.54 21.84 -6.95
N GLU A 49 11.40 21.26 -6.10
CA GLU A 49 11.25 21.26 -4.64
C GLU A 49 9.89 20.72 -4.16
N LYS A 50 9.39 19.68 -4.86
CA LYS A 50 8.11 19.02 -4.60
C LYS A 50 8.31 17.60 -4.09
N ARG A 51 7.26 17.02 -3.49
CA ARG A 51 7.22 15.59 -3.16
C ARG A 51 7.03 14.77 -4.43
N LEU A 52 7.64 13.59 -4.50
CA LEU A 52 7.26 12.59 -5.50
C LEU A 52 6.06 11.79 -4.97
N LEU A 53 4.95 11.80 -5.71
CA LEU A 53 3.75 11.02 -5.41
C LEU A 53 3.62 9.89 -6.44
N LEU A 54 3.86 8.65 -6.02
CA LEU A 54 3.60 7.48 -6.85
C LEU A 54 2.28 6.83 -6.42
N VAL A 55 1.36 6.68 -7.37
CA VAL A 55 0.11 5.95 -7.19
C VAL A 55 0.24 4.63 -7.94
N LEU A 56 0.40 3.54 -7.21
CA LEU A 56 0.59 2.22 -7.76
C LEU A 56 -0.72 1.44 -7.71
N GLY A 57 -1.33 1.19 -8.87
CA GLY A 57 -2.69 0.66 -8.95
C GLY A 57 -2.99 0.05 -10.32
N ALA A 58 -4.27 -0.14 -10.62
CA ALA A 58 -4.70 -0.69 -11.90
C ALA A 58 -6.16 -0.30 -12.21
N ASN A 59 -6.52 -0.23 -13.50
CA ASN A 59 -7.88 0.17 -13.92
C ASN A 59 -8.96 -0.87 -13.55
N TRP A 60 -8.63 -2.14 -13.34
CA TRP A 60 -9.63 -3.11 -12.85
C TRP A 60 -9.98 -2.90 -11.36
N CYS A 61 -9.17 -2.12 -10.62
CA CYS A 61 -9.36 -1.88 -9.20
C CYS A 61 -10.24 -0.64 -8.97
N HIS A 62 -11.41 -0.88 -8.37
CA HIS A 62 -12.38 0.15 -8.02
C HIS A 62 -11.80 1.26 -7.13
N ASP A 63 -11.05 0.94 -6.09
CA ASP A 63 -10.39 1.94 -5.24
C ASP A 63 -9.28 2.71 -5.97
N SER A 64 -8.60 2.09 -6.95
CA SER A 64 -7.55 2.79 -7.71
C SER A 64 -8.17 3.88 -8.60
N ARG A 65 -9.33 3.57 -9.19
CA ARG A 65 -10.12 4.54 -9.96
C ARG A 65 -10.81 5.56 -9.07
N GLY A 66 -11.26 5.16 -7.88
CA GLY A 66 -11.81 6.06 -6.87
C GLY A 66 -10.79 7.09 -6.39
N LEU A 67 -9.52 6.70 -6.15
CA LEU A 67 -8.46 7.66 -5.84
C LEU A 67 -8.20 8.62 -7.00
N ALA A 68 -8.17 8.12 -8.24
CA ALA A 68 -8.00 8.97 -9.42
C ALA A 68 -9.15 9.98 -9.56
N HIS A 69 -10.38 9.59 -9.21
CA HIS A 69 -11.53 10.49 -9.18
C HIS A 69 -11.41 11.57 -8.09
N HIS A 70 -10.90 11.23 -6.89
CA HIS A 70 -10.60 12.25 -5.87
C HIS A 70 -9.66 13.33 -6.41
N PHE A 71 -8.71 12.98 -7.28
CA PHE A 71 -7.76 13.96 -7.84
C PHE A 71 -8.39 14.94 -8.84
N GLU A 72 -9.64 14.71 -9.24
CA GLU A 72 -10.43 15.65 -10.06
C GLU A 72 -11.12 16.73 -9.21
N ASP A 73 -11.18 16.57 -7.89
CA ASP A 73 -11.64 17.61 -6.98
C ASP A 73 -10.72 18.84 -7.05
N ALA A 74 -11.30 20.02 -7.27
CA ALA A 74 -10.52 21.23 -7.57
C ALA A 74 -9.57 21.65 -6.44
N GLU A 75 -9.95 21.45 -5.17
CA GLU A 75 -9.12 21.82 -4.03
C GLU A 75 -7.97 20.83 -3.82
N LEU A 76 -8.25 19.54 -3.95
CA LEU A 76 -7.20 18.52 -3.92
C LEU A 76 -6.25 18.66 -5.12
N ALA A 77 -6.78 18.88 -6.32
CA ALA A 77 -5.98 19.09 -7.53
C ALA A 77 -5.00 20.26 -7.36
N ALA A 78 -5.45 21.38 -6.79
CA ALA A 78 -4.57 22.53 -6.50
C ALA A 78 -3.46 22.17 -5.50
N THR A 79 -3.77 21.36 -4.48
CA THR A 79 -2.77 20.85 -3.52
C THR A 79 -1.76 19.95 -4.23
N LEU A 80 -2.22 19.04 -5.09
CA LEU A 80 -1.37 18.13 -5.85
C LEU A 80 -0.42 18.90 -6.79
N GLU A 81 -0.94 19.86 -7.55
CA GLU A 81 -0.13 20.69 -8.46
C GLU A 81 0.94 21.49 -7.73
N ALA A 82 0.60 22.07 -6.59
CA ALA A 82 1.49 22.91 -5.80
C ALA A 82 2.62 22.11 -5.14
N HIS A 83 2.35 20.90 -4.66
CA HIS A 83 3.24 20.19 -3.74
C HIS A 83 3.80 18.86 -4.25
N TYR A 84 3.28 18.33 -5.35
CA TYR A 84 3.60 16.98 -5.80
C TYR A 84 3.96 16.88 -7.28
N ILE A 85 4.89 15.98 -7.59
CA ILE A 85 5.04 15.37 -8.91
C ILE A 85 4.34 14.02 -8.87
N THR A 86 3.14 13.95 -9.44
CA THR A 86 2.30 12.74 -9.41
C THR A 86 2.58 11.82 -10.60
N ARG A 87 2.73 10.52 -10.36
CA ARG A 87 2.78 9.48 -11.41
C ARG A 87 1.90 8.29 -11.05
N TYR A 88 1.12 7.83 -12.02
CA TYR A 88 0.40 6.57 -11.95
C TYR A 88 1.30 5.44 -12.48
N ILE A 89 1.42 4.37 -11.71
CA ILE A 89 2.23 3.19 -12.02
C ILE A 89 1.29 2.00 -12.05
N ASP A 90 1.16 1.35 -13.21
CA ASP A 90 0.31 0.17 -13.39
C ASP A 90 1.02 -1.06 -12.81
N VAL A 91 0.38 -1.71 -11.84
CA VAL A 91 0.91 -2.93 -11.22
C VAL A 91 0.34 -4.22 -11.82
N GLY A 92 -0.42 -4.12 -12.91
CA GLY A 92 -1.07 -5.27 -13.55
C GLY A 92 -2.05 -5.94 -12.58
N TRP A 93 -1.96 -7.25 -12.44
CA TRP A 93 -2.67 -8.00 -11.41
C TRP A 93 -1.88 -8.11 -10.09
N ARG A 94 -1.06 -7.09 -9.80
CA ARG A 94 -0.01 -7.03 -8.74
C ARG A 94 1.25 -7.83 -9.07
N ASP A 95 1.46 -8.11 -10.36
CA ASP A 95 2.58 -8.91 -10.89
C ASP A 95 3.65 -8.07 -11.61
N ARG A 96 3.49 -6.74 -11.63
CA ARG A 96 4.34 -5.78 -12.36
C ARG A 96 4.92 -4.71 -11.43
N ASN A 97 6.04 -4.11 -11.84
CA ASN A 97 6.66 -2.96 -11.17
C ASN A 97 7.08 -3.23 -9.69
N HIS A 98 7.46 -4.47 -9.37
CA HIS A 98 7.92 -4.86 -8.01
C HIS A 98 9.27 -4.25 -7.61
N ASP A 99 10.09 -3.92 -8.59
CA ASP A 99 11.38 -3.24 -8.45
C ASP A 99 11.22 -1.82 -7.89
N ILE A 100 10.17 -1.11 -8.28
CA ILE A 100 9.81 0.19 -7.68
C ILE A 100 9.53 0.03 -6.17
N MET A 101 8.90 -1.08 -5.77
CA MET A 101 8.59 -1.32 -4.35
C MET A 101 9.86 -1.57 -3.55
N GLN A 102 10.73 -2.42 -4.10
CA GLN A 102 12.03 -2.75 -3.52
C GLN A 102 12.91 -1.50 -3.36
N ARG A 103 12.92 -0.58 -4.34
CA ARG A 103 13.68 0.69 -4.22
C ARG A 103 13.33 1.46 -2.95
N PHE A 104 12.06 1.49 -2.58
CA PHE A 104 11.56 2.22 -1.40
C PHE A 104 11.40 1.32 -0.18
N GLY A 105 11.98 0.11 -0.21
CA GLY A 105 11.98 -0.85 0.90
C GLY A 105 10.59 -1.37 1.24
N VAL A 106 9.70 -1.54 0.26
CA VAL A 106 8.37 -2.11 0.45
C VAL A 106 8.34 -3.50 -0.16
N ALA A 107 8.17 -4.50 0.71
CA ALA A 107 8.32 -5.91 0.35
C ALA A 107 7.30 -6.43 -0.67
N ALA A 108 6.05 -5.95 -0.61
CA ALA A 108 4.99 -6.37 -1.52
C ALA A 108 3.83 -5.37 -1.58
N ILE A 109 2.99 -5.54 -2.60
CA ILE A 109 1.73 -4.82 -2.75
C ILE A 109 0.68 -5.49 -1.85
N TYR A 110 0.28 -4.81 -0.77
CA TYR A 110 -0.77 -5.31 0.12
C TYR A 110 -2.16 -4.78 -0.23
N ALA A 111 -2.25 -3.60 -0.86
CA ALA A 111 -3.48 -2.99 -1.32
C ALA A 111 -3.25 -2.27 -2.65
N THR A 112 -4.31 -2.10 -3.43
CA THR A 112 -4.31 -1.25 -4.63
C THR A 112 -5.39 -0.18 -4.45
N PRO A 113 -5.10 1.11 -4.66
CA PRO A 113 -3.77 1.64 -4.94
C PRO A 113 -2.90 1.61 -3.67
N THR A 114 -1.62 1.29 -3.86
CA THR A 114 -0.56 1.62 -2.88
C THR A 114 -0.06 3.02 -3.23
N VAL A 115 0.08 3.90 -2.25
CA VAL A 115 0.51 5.29 -2.48
C VAL A 115 1.81 5.55 -1.76
N PHE A 116 2.79 6.07 -2.50
CA PHE A 116 4.07 6.52 -1.95
C PHE A 116 4.17 8.03 -2.02
N VAL A 117 4.45 8.64 -0.87
CA VAL A 117 4.90 10.02 -0.77
C VAL A 117 6.38 9.99 -0.43
N ILE A 118 7.21 10.48 -1.35
CA ILE A 118 8.66 10.39 -1.25
C ILE A 118 9.25 11.80 -1.17
N ASP A 119 10.18 11.98 -0.24
CA ASP A 119 11.08 13.13 -0.23
C ASP A 119 12.20 12.89 -1.26
N PRO A 120 12.31 13.71 -2.33
CA PRO A 120 13.32 13.47 -3.36
C PRO A 120 14.73 13.85 -2.92
N ALA A 121 14.92 14.54 -1.79
CA ALA A 121 16.24 14.96 -1.32
C ALA A 121 17.11 13.78 -0.88
N ASP A 122 16.50 12.76 -0.29
CA ASP A 122 17.16 11.57 0.25
C ASP A 122 16.45 10.26 -0.11
N GLU A 123 15.47 10.32 -1.02
CA GLU A 123 14.60 9.22 -1.44
C GLU A 123 13.81 8.56 -0.29
N THR A 124 13.53 9.31 0.78
CA THR A 124 12.79 8.77 1.93
C THR A 124 11.30 8.59 1.63
N LEU A 125 10.80 7.36 1.84
CA LEU A 125 9.36 7.07 1.88
C LEU A 125 8.74 7.61 3.18
N LEU A 126 8.02 8.72 3.09
CA LEU A 126 7.47 9.43 4.25
C LEU A 126 6.29 8.70 4.90
N ASN A 127 5.47 8.01 4.09
CA ASN A 127 4.20 7.43 4.51
C ASN A 127 4.23 5.89 4.62
N ARG A 128 5.37 5.29 4.99
CA ARG A 128 5.59 3.84 5.02
C ARG A 128 4.42 3.06 5.66
N ASP A 129 3.97 3.45 6.85
CA ASP A 129 2.91 2.74 7.58
C ASP A 129 1.50 3.00 7.00
N GLU A 130 1.31 4.12 6.30
CA GLU A 130 0.04 4.52 5.70
C GLU A 130 -0.06 4.23 4.20
N ARG A 131 0.96 3.61 3.59
CA ARG A 131 1.02 3.36 2.14
C ARG A 131 -0.19 2.59 1.59
N ASN A 132 -0.85 1.80 2.44
CA ASN A 132 -2.02 0.99 2.11
C ASN A 132 -3.37 1.65 2.47
N PHE A 133 -3.35 2.85 3.06
CA PHE A 133 -4.56 3.59 3.48
C PHE A 133 -5.58 3.72 2.34
N TRP A 134 -5.09 3.90 1.13
CA TRP A 134 -5.91 4.11 -0.06
C TRP A 134 -6.54 2.84 -0.64
N GLY A 135 -6.31 1.67 -0.03
CA GLY A 135 -7.04 0.44 -0.38
C GLY A 135 -8.56 0.49 -0.16
N SER A 136 -9.10 1.59 0.38
CA SER A 136 -10.53 1.89 0.52
C SER A 136 -10.93 3.24 -0.09
N ALA A 137 -10.11 3.77 -1.01
CA ALA A 137 -10.24 5.13 -1.55
C ALA A 137 -11.62 5.47 -2.09
N TYR A 138 -12.33 4.51 -2.70
CA TYR A 138 -13.67 4.77 -3.23
C TYR A 138 -14.66 5.18 -2.14
N SER A 139 -14.51 4.62 -0.94
CA SER A 139 -15.37 4.93 0.21
C SER A 139 -14.83 6.04 1.12
N THR A 140 -13.60 6.50 0.87
CA THR A 140 -12.98 7.56 1.66
C THR A 140 -13.65 8.91 1.34
N PRO A 141 -14.12 9.69 2.33
CA PRO A 141 -14.68 11.03 2.09
C PRO A 141 -13.63 11.99 1.51
N ILE A 142 -14.06 12.89 0.62
CA ILE A 142 -13.17 13.88 -0.02
C ILE A 142 -12.40 14.75 0.99
N GLU A 143 -13.01 15.12 2.12
CA GLU A 143 -12.32 15.91 3.14
C GLU A 143 -11.18 15.15 3.82
N THR A 144 -11.36 13.83 4.00
CA THR A 144 -10.29 12.96 4.47
C THR A 144 -9.16 12.92 3.45
N ALA A 145 -9.50 12.86 2.15
CA ALA A 145 -8.51 12.87 1.08
C ALA A 145 -7.69 14.17 1.06
N ARG A 146 -8.36 15.32 1.05
CA ARG A 146 -7.72 16.65 1.11
C ARG A 146 -6.79 16.78 2.32
N ALA A 147 -7.28 16.42 3.51
CA ALA A 147 -6.48 16.47 4.74
C ALA A 147 -5.27 15.53 4.69
N TRP A 148 -5.42 14.34 4.10
CA TRP A 148 -4.35 13.37 3.98
C TRP A 148 -3.21 13.91 3.09
N PHE A 149 -3.51 14.42 1.90
CA PHE A 149 -2.51 14.98 1.00
C PHE A 149 -1.92 16.29 1.53
N ALA A 150 -2.72 17.19 2.10
CA ALA A 150 -2.19 18.41 2.72
C ALA A 150 -1.17 18.10 3.83
N ARG A 151 -1.46 17.11 4.68
CA ARG A 151 -0.53 16.69 5.75
C ARG A 151 0.81 16.17 5.21
N TRP A 152 0.78 15.37 4.15
CA TRP A 152 1.99 14.77 3.60
C TRP A 152 2.84 15.73 2.75
N ALA A 153 2.26 16.84 2.28
CA ALA A 153 3.00 17.86 1.56
C ALA A 153 4.10 18.48 2.44
N ASP A 154 3.75 18.76 3.70
CA ASP A 154 4.63 19.41 4.68
C ASP A 154 5.34 18.42 5.63
N ALA A 155 5.09 17.12 5.47
CA ALA A 155 5.67 16.10 6.34
C ALA A 155 7.19 16.10 6.25
N ARG A 156 7.84 15.94 7.40
CA ARG A 156 9.28 15.70 7.51
C ARG A 156 9.49 14.27 7.98
N PRO A 157 10.65 13.65 7.68
CA PRO A 157 11.03 12.40 8.31
C PRO A 157 10.87 12.51 9.82
N ALA A 158 10.16 11.56 10.43
CA ALA A 158 9.97 11.57 11.87
C ALA A 158 11.33 11.35 12.56
N THR A 159 11.70 12.25 13.47
CA THR A 159 12.79 11.99 14.41
C THR A 159 12.26 11.05 15.50
N GLY A 160 12.87 9.87 15.62
CA GLY A 160 12.51 8.87 16.62
C GLY A 160 12.68 9.38 18.06
N GLY A 161 11.95 8.77 19.00
CA GLY A 161 12.11 9.00 20.43
C GLY A 161 13.22 8.15 21.05
N LEU A 162 13.25 8.07 22.39
CA LEU A 162 14.28 7.34 23.12
C LEU A 162 14.29 5.84 22.81
N VAL A 163 13.13 5.22 22.59
CA VAL A 163 13.04 3.79 22.21
C VAL A 163 13.69 3.56 20.86
N GLU A 164 13.42 4.44 19.90
CA GLU A 164 13.98 4.40 18.54
C GLU A 164 15.50 4.63 18.52
N SER A 165 16.06 5.21 19.60
CA SER A 165 17.50 5.37 19.78
C SER A 165 18.22 4.14 20.35
N SER A 166 17.50 3.12 20.84
CA SER A 166 18.08 1.88 21.33
C SER A 166 18.59 1.02 20.17
N LEU A 167 19.83 0.53 20.29
CA LEU A 167 20.41 -0.43 19.34
C LEU A 167 19.66 -1.76 19.35
N VAL A 168 19.20 -2.22 20.52
CA VAL A 168 18.38 -3.44 20.64
C VAL A 168 17.07 -3.27 19.86
N TYR A 169 16.36 -2.15 20.03
CA TYR A 169 15.14 -1.88 19.27
C TYR A 169 15.40 -1.80 17.76
N GLN A 170 16.47 -1.12 17.34
CA GLN A 170 16.85 -1.03 15.93
C GLN A 170 17.16 -2.41 15.32
N ALA A 171 17.87 -3.27 16.05
CA ALA A 171 18.13 -4.64 15.61
C ALA A 171 16.82 -5.43 15.43
N MET A 172 15.89 -5.34 16.38
CA MET A 172 14.57 -5.98 16.26
C MET A 172 13.79 -5.45 15.05
N MET A 173 13.86 -4.15 14.75
CA MET A 173 13.22 -3.59 13.55
C MET A 173 13.84 -4.14 12.26
N ILE A 174 15.16 -4.30 12.23
CA ILE A 174 15.86 -4.92 11.09
C ILE A 174 15.39 -6.37 10.89
N GLU A 175 15.25 -7.16 11.96
CA GLU A 175 14.74 -8.53 11.86
C GLU A 175 13.31 -8.58 11.32
N ILE A 176 12.44 -7.66 11.76
CA ILE A 176 11.07 -7.55 11.23
C ILE A 176 11.08 -7.18 9.76
N ASP A 177 11.93 -6.23 9.35
CA ASP A 177 12.01 -5.80 7.96
C ASP A 177 12.58 -6.92 7.06
N ILE A 178 13.55 -7.71 7.55
CA ILE A 178 14.04 -8.92 6.86
C ILE A 178 12.90 -9.93 6.70
N PHE A 179 12.15 -10.21 7.78
CA PHE A 179 11.00 -11.10 7.71
C PHE A 179 9.92 -10.61 6.74
N GLU A 180 9.59 -9.31 6.77
CA GLU A 180 8.63 -8.71 5.85
C GLU A 180 9.11 -8.85 4.39
N GLU A 181 10.40 -8.63 4.12
CA GLU A 181 11.00 -8.74 2.79
C GLU A 181 11.00 -10.17 2.26
N GLU A 182 11.34 -11.17 3.09
CA GLU A 182 11.30 -12.59 2.73
C GLU A 182 9.88 -13.02 2.36
N GLU A 183 8.90 -12.71 3.22
CA GLU A 183 7.50 -13.04 2.99
C GLU A 183 6.91 -12.27 1.80
N GLY A 184 7.25 -10.99 1.65
CA GLY A 184 6.80 -10.16 0.53
C GLY A 184 7.40 -10.60 -0.81
N THR A 185 8.65 -11.09 -0.81
CA THR A 185 9.28 -11.68 -2.00
C THR A 185 8.55 -12.95 -2.43
N ARG A 186 8.23 -13.85 -1.49
CA ARG A 186 7.46 -15.07 -1.78
C ARG A 186 6.04 -14.72 -2.25
N LEU A 187 5.36 -13.77 -1.59
CA LEU A 187 4.04 -13.27 -2.00
C LEU A 187 4.06 -12.65 -3.40
N SER A 188 5.10 -11.90 -3.73
CA SER A 188 5.28 -11.33 -5.08
C SER A 188 5.52 -12.41 -6.14
N ALA A 189 6.20 -13.51 -5.80
CA ALA A 189 6.30 -14.67 -6.68
C ALA A 189 4.92 -15.31 -6.91
N ALA A 190 4.12 -15.46 -5.85
CA ALA A 190 2.76 -15.96 -5.96
C ALA A 190 1.87 -15.09 -6.85
N TYR A 191 1.97 -13.76 -6.78
CA TYR A 191 1.25 -12.88 -7.70
C TYR A 191 1.62 -13.11 -9.16
N ARG A 192 2.91 -13.31 -9.47
CA ARG A 192 3.36 -13.62 -10.83
C ARG A 192 2.82 -14.95 -11.31
N ASP A 193 2.79 -15.96 -10.46
CA ASP A 193 2.23 -17.27 -10.80
C ASP A 193 0.72 -17.18 -11.09
N ILE A 194 -0.06 -16.54 -10.20
CA ILE A 194 -1.49 -16.27 -10.40
C ILE A 194 -1.72 -15.46 -11.67
N GLY A 195 -0.93 -14.41 -11.89
CA GLY A 195 -1.01 -13.54 -13.06
C GLY A 195 -0.78 -14.30 -14.37
N ARG A 196 0.20 -15.21 -14.40
CA ARG A 196 0.45 -16.11 -15.54
C ARG A 196 -0.71 -17.08 -15.75
N TRP A 197 -1.21 -17.74 -14.70
CA TRP A 197 -2.31 -18.71 -14.83
C TRP A 197 -3.60 -18.05 -15.32
N ARG A 198 -3.91 -16.83 -14.87
CA ARG A 198 -5.07 -16.07 -15.36
C ARG A 198 -5.02 -15.76 -16.85
N GLN A 199 -3.83 -15.64 -17.41
CA GLN A 199 -3.62 -15.37 -18.84
C GLN A 199 -3.51 -16.65 -19.67
N ALA A 200 -3.34 -17.81 -19.03
CA ALA A 200 -3.21 -19.10 -19.69
C ALA A 200 -4.59 -19.66 -20.10
N ASP A 201 -4.58 -20.53 -21.11
CA ASP A 201 -5.75 -21.31 -21.48
C ASP A 201 -6.21 -22.19 -20.31
N THR A 202 -7.51 -22.48 -20.23
CA THR A 202 -8.08 -23.25 -19.10
C THR A 202 -7.42 -24.62 -18.92
N ALA A 203 -6.91 -25.23 -20.00
CA ALA A 203 -6.20 -26.52 -19.93
C ALA A 203 -4.82 -26.43 -19.25
N ASP A 204 -4.23 -25.23 -19.18
CA ASP A 204 -2.92 -24.97 -18.58
C ASP A 204 -3.02 -24.34 -17.18
N GLN A 205 -4.25 -24.11 -16.70
CA GLN A 205 -4.51 -23.61 -15.35
C GLN A 205 -4.46 -24.78 -14.35
N PRO A 206 -3.93 -24.57 -13.13
CA PRO A 206 -3.99 -25.59 -12.09
C PRO A 206 -5.44 -25.86 -11.68
N ASP A 207 -5.80 -27.13 -11.48
CA ASP A 207 -7.15 -27.56 -11.11
C ASP A 207 -7.68 -26.85 -9.84
N ASN A 208 -6.78 -26.44 -8.94
CA ASN A 208 -7.09 -25.76 -7.68
C ASN A 208 -6.84 -24.25 -7.71
N LEU A 209 -6.80 -23.59 -8.89
CA LEU A 209 -6.50 -22.15 -9.05
C LEU A 209 -7.27 -21.25 -8.06
N VAL A 210 -8.58 -21.46 -7.90
CA VAL A 210 -9.42 -20.65 -7.00
C VAL A 210 -8.99 -20.78 -5.53
N ALA A 211 -8.50 -21.95 -5.12
CA ALA A 211 -7.98 -22.14 -3.76
C ALA A 211 -6.66 -21.40 -3.57
N LEU A 212 -5.78 -21.44 -4.58
CA LEU A 212 -4.50 -20.72 -4.59
C LEU A 212 -4.69 -19.20 -4.57
N GLU A 213 -5.62 -18.67 -5.36
CA GLU A 213 -5.97 -17.25 -5.32
C GLU A 213 -6.45 -16.82 -3.93
N ARG A 214 -7.30 -17.64 -3.30
CA ARG A 214 -7.81 -17.37 -1.95
C ARG A 214 -6.69 -17.39 -0.91
N GLU A 215 -5.75 -18.32 -1.03
CA GLU A 215 -4.58 -18.40 -0.15
C GLU A 215 -3.73 -17.13 -0.26
N VAL A 216 -3.36 -16.74 -1.47
CA VAL A 216 -2.60 -15.51 -1.76
C VAL A 216 -3.33 -14.28 -1.23
N ASP A 217 -4.64 -14.18 -1.42
CA ASP A 217 -5.43 -13.06 -0.90
C ASP A 217 -5.53 -13.05 0.64
N ASN A 218 -5.51 -14.21 1.28
CA ASN A 218 -5.45 -14.30 2.74
C ASN A 218 -4.08 -13.87 3.25
N TRP A 219 -3.00 -14.37 2.65
CA TRP A 219 -1.63 -14.03 3.00
C TRP A 219 -1.38 -12.52 2.85
N ARG A 220 -1.71 -11.94 1.70
CA ARG A 220 -1.64 -10.50 1.41
C ARG A 220 -2.29 -9.64 2.49
N ARG A 221 -3.47 -10.05 2.98
CA ARG A 221 -4.23 -9.27 3.98
C ARG A 221 -3.70 -9.45 5.39
N ASN A 222 -3.03 -10.55 5.69
CA ASN A 222 -2.55 -10.88 7.03
C ASN A 222 -1.12 -10.41 7.26
N LEU A 223 -0.23 -10.51 6.27
CA LEU A 223 1.18 -10.12 6.41
C LEU A 223 1.40 -8.71 7.01
N PRO A 224 0.77 -7.63 6.51
CA PRO A 224 0.95 -6.31 7.12
C PRO A 224 0.44 -6.23 8.57
N ARG A 225 -0.57 -7.04 8.94
CA ARG A 225 -1.07 -7.09 10.33
C ARG A 225 -0.06 -7.81 11.23
N THR A 226 0.52 -8.90 10.75
CA THR A 226 1.58 -9.62 11.45
C THR A 226 2.79 -8.71 11.68
N VAL A 227 3.24 -7.98 10.65
CA VAL A 227 4.33 -7.01 10.77
C VAL A 227 4.02 -5.92 11.78
N SER A 228 2.81 -5.34 11.74
CA SER A 228 2.38 -4.35 12.74
C SER A 228 2.42 -4.91 14.17
N GLN A 229 1.93 -6.15 14.36
CA GLN A 229 1.95 -6.82 15.67
C GLN A 229 3.38 -7.07 16.17
N LEU A 230 4.30 -7.48 15.29
CA LEU A 230 5.71 -7.65 15.64
C LEU A 230 6.36 -6.33 16.05
N ARG A 231 6.04 -5.23 15.36
CA ARG A 231 6.55 -3.89 15.72
C ARG A 231 6.02 -3.42 17.07
N ASP A 232 4.74 -3.65 17.35
CA ASP A 232 4.12 -3.36 18.65
C ASP A 232 4.73 -4.20 19.78
N GLU A 233 4.95 -5.50 19.54
CA GLU A 233 5.58 -6.42 20.48
C GLU A 233 7.02 -6.01 20.78
N ALA A 234 7.83 -5.73 19.76
CA ALA A 234 9.21 -5.25 19.93
C ALA A 234 9.27 -3.97 20.77
N ARG A 235 8.39 -3.01 20.46
CA ARG A 235 8.31 -1.76 21.21
C ARG A 235 7.95 -2.01 22.67
N ALA A 236 6.96 -2.88 22.93
CA ALA A 236 6.55 -3.23 24.28
C ALA A 236 7.66 -3.93 25.08
N MET A 237 8.41 -4.85 24.45
CA MET A 237 9.55 -5.54 25.07
C MET A 237 10.63 -4.54 25.50
N VAL A 238 11.03 -3.63 24.60
CA VAL A 238 12.07 -2.64 24.92
C VAL A 238 11.59 -1.64 25.97
N ILE A 239 10.34 -1.17 25.90
CA ILE A 239 9.76 -0.31 26.94
C ILE A 239 9.74 -1.02 28.30
N GLY A 240 9.37 -2.30 28.34
CA GLY A 240 9.39 -3.12 29.55
C GLY A 240 10.78 -3.15 30.17
N ALA A 241 11.80 -3.52 29.38
CA ALA A 241 13.18 -3.59 29.84
C ALA A 241 13.73 -2.22 30.30
N LEU A 242 13.39 -1.13 29.62
CA LEU A 242 13.77 0.22 30.02
C LEU A 242 13.13 0.62 31.35
N ASN A 243 11.84 0.31 31.55
CA ASN A 243 11.13 0.63 32.79
C ASN A 243 11.65 -0.17 33.98
N GLU A 244 11.93 -1.46 33.79
CA GLU A 244 12.57 -2.30 34.82
C GLU A 244 13.90 -1.70 35.25
N ARG A 245 14.70 -1.25 34.29
CA ARG A 245 16.00 -0.60 34.55
C ARG A 245 15.88 0.77 35.20
N ALA A 246 14.81 1.51 34.90
CA ALA A 246 14.58 2.83 35.46
C ALA A 246 14.02 2.80 36.90
N GLU A 247 13.67 1.61 37.41
CA GLU A 247 13.24 1.39 38.81
C GLU A 247 12.10 2.32 39.27
N GLY A 248 11.17 2.65 38.37
CA GLY A 248 10.01 3.51 38.66
C GLY A 248 10.21 4.99 38.35
N GLU A 249 11.42 5.41 37.96
CA GLU A 249 11.68 6.72 37.39
C GLU A 249 11.48 6.72 35.86
N PRO A 250 11.31 7.89 35.20
CA PRO A 250 11.32 7.97 33.75
C PRO A 250 12.65 7.49 33.15
N PHE A 251 12.61 6.61 32.15
CA PHE A 251 13.83 6.17 31.46
C PHE A 251 14.46 7.33 30.66
N THR A 252 15.79 7.34 30.63
CA THR A 252 16.60 8.41 30.01
C THR A 252 17.53 7.84 28.94
N VAL A 253 18.28 8.72 28.26
CA VAL A 253 19.37 8.29 27.34
C VAL A 253 20.37 7.38 28.06
N ALA A 254 20.68 7.64 29.34
CA ALA A 254 21.58 6.79 30.12
C ALA A 254 20.98 5.40 30.37
N THR A 255 19.66 5.33 30.60
CA THR A 255 18.94 4.04 30.73
C THR A 255 19.00 3.24 29.44
N VAL A 256 18.82 3.90 28.28
CA VAL A 256 18.93 3.27 26.95
C VAL A 256 20.35 2.77 26.69
N ALA A 257 21.36 3.62 26.86
CA ALA A 257 22.76 3.23 26.65
C ALA A 257 23.18 2.06 27.53
N ALA A 258 22.67 2.00 28.76
CA ALA A 258 22.94 0.91 29.67
C ALA A 258 22.17 -0.38 29.30
N LEU A 259 20.94 -0.28 28.79
CA LEU A 259 20.22 -1.42 28.21
C LEU A 259 21.00 -2.02 27.03
N ASP A 260 21.42 -1.18 26.09
CA ASP A 260 22.16 -1.62 24.90
C ASP A 260 23.52 -2.23 25.26
N ALA A 261 24.18 -1.74 26.32
CA ALA A 261 25.45 -2.29 26.79
C ALA A 261 25.32 -3.69 27.42
N ASP A 262 24.15 -4.02 27.97
CA ASP A 262 23.88 -5.32 28.57
C ASP A 262 23.48 -6.39 27.54
N ASP A 263 23.08 -5.97 26.33
CA ASP A 263 22.66 -6.83 25.21
C ASP A 263 21.63 -7.90 25.65
N PRO A 264 20.45 -7.48 26.16
CA PRO A 264 19.46 -8.41 26.66
C PRO A 264 18.88 -9.29 25.54
N ASP A 265 18.64 -10.56 25.87
CA ASP A 265 18.01 -11.53 24.95
C ASP A 265 16.50 -11.24 24.78
N LEU A 266 16.17 -10.21 24.01
CA LEU A 266 14.82 -9.84 23.60
C LEU A 266 14.54 -10.38 22.19
N ALA A 267 13.91 -11.55 22.11
CA ALA A 267 13.66 -12.23 20.83
C ALA A 267 12.19 -12.19 20.43
N LEU A 268 11.92 -11.78 19.19
CA LEU A 268 10.61 -11.87 18.56
C LEU A 268 10.30 -13.29 18.08
N ARG A 269 9.01 -13.61 17.96
CA ARG A 269 8.56 -14.89 17.40
C ARG A 269 7.98 -14.70 16.01
N PHE A 270 8.81 -14.98 15.00
CA PHE A 270 8.39 -14.96 13.60
C PHE A 270 7.61 -16.23 13.23
N ARG A 271 6.55 -16.06 12.44
CA ARG A 271 5.72 -17.15 11.92
C ARG A 271 5.51 -16.93 10.42
N PRO A 272 6.37 -17.52 9.57
CA PRO A 272 6.20 -17.46 8.12
C PRO A 272 4.86 -18.05 7.68
N HIS A 273 4.35 -17.59 6.53
CA HIS A 273 3.20 -18.21 5.89
C HIS A 273 3.55 -19.64 5.46
N ASP A 274 2.64 -20.56 5.82
CA ASP A 274 2.72 -21.97 5.48
C ASP A 274 1.90 -22.23 4.22
N SER A 275 2.56 -22.72 3.18
CA SER A 275 1.98 -22.99 1.87
C SER A 275 2.58 -24.27 1.31
N ASP A 276 1.73 -25.08 0.68
CA ASP A 276 2.18 -26.26 -0.06
C ASP A 276 2.84 -25.88 -1.41
N ILE A 277 2.69 -24.64 -1.86
CA ILE A 277 3.18 -24.15 -3.16
C ILE A 277 4.28 -23.11 -3.03
N TRP A 278 4.15 -22.14 -2.11
CA TRP A 278 5.04 -20.98 -1.99
C TRP A 278 5.85 -20.93 -0.71
#